data_AF-A0A0A0F2W3-F1
#
_entry.id   AF-A0A0A0F2W3-F1
#
_cell.length_a   1.000
_cell.length_b   1.000
_cell.length_c   1.000
_cell.angle_alpha   90.00
_cell.angle_beta   90.00
_cell.angle_gamma   90.00
#
_symmetry.space_group_name_H-M   'P 1'
#
loop_
_entity.id
_entity.type
_entity.pdbx_description
1 polymer ?
#
loop_
_entity_poly.entity_id
_entity_poly.type
_entity_poly.pdbx_seq_one_letter_code
_entity_poly.pdbx_strand_id
1 'polypeptide(L)' 'MDAWTYHFDAFMKRFYGIDHRDAGMDDAQLARYRDLSPEEAAKTFGEDYDLDRIDRRFW' A
#
# COMPACT_ATOMS: atom_id res chain seq x y z
N MET A 1 -13.96 4.76 6.14
CA MET A 1 -12.97 4.17 5.23
C MET A 1 -13.72 3.77 3.97
N ASP A 2 -13.32 4.32 2.83
CA ASP A 2 -13.94 4.00 1.54
C ASP A 2 -13.43 2.66 0.98
N ALA A 3 -14.09 2.18 -0.07
CA ALA A 3 -13.76 0.89 -0.69
C ALA A 3 -12.33 0.86 -1.26
N TRP A 4 -11.85 1.97 -1.80
CA TRP A 4 -10.50 2.06 -2.37
C TRP A 4 -9.44 1.85 -1.28
N THR A 5 -9.59 2.54 -0.15
CA THR A 5 -8.68 2.46 1.00
C THR A 5 -8.68 1.05 1.60
N TYR A 6 -9.85 0.42 1.72
CA TYR A 6 -9.96 -0.96 2.18
C TYR A 6 -9.16 -1.93 1.30
N HIS A 7 -9.25 -1.79 -0.03
CA HIS A 7 -8.49 -2.63 -0.96
C HIS A 7 -7.00 -2.31 -0.95
N PHE A 8 -6.63 -1.03 -0.81
CA PHE A 8 -5.24 -0.60 -0.70
C PHE A 8 -4.58 -1.24 0.51
N ASP A 9 -5.24 -1.19 1.67
CA ASP A 9 -4.76 -1.83 2.90
C ASP A 9 -4.61 -3.35 2.76
N ALA A 10 -5.53 -4.00 2.05
CA ALA A 10 -5.43 -5.43 1.79
C ALA A 10 -4.19 -5.78 0.95
N PHE A 11 -3.85 -4.96 -0.06
CA PHE A 11 -2.64 -5.14 -0.86
C PHE A 11 -1.36 -4.78 -0.11
N MET A 12 -1.38 -3.70 0.66
CA MET A 12 -0.28 -3.31 1.56
C MET A 12 0.07 -4.44 2.53
N LYS A 13 -0.93 -5.02 3.21
CA LYS A 13 -0.72 -6.17 4.10
C LYS A 13 -0.18 -7.39 3.36
N ARG A 14 -0.68 -7.65 2.14
CA ARG A 14 -0.21 -8.78 1.33
C ARG A 14 1.25 -8.60 0.90
N PHE A 15 1.64 -7.41 0.46
CA PHE A 15 2.97 -7.16 -0.13
C PHE A 15 4.05 -6.87 0.91
N TYR A 16 3.70 -6.19 2.01
CA TYR A 16 4.66 -5.65 2.98
C TYR A 16 4.33 -5.98 4.45
N GLY A 17 3.16 -6.55 4.73
CA GLY A 17 2.76 -6.94 6.08
C GLY A 17 2.27 -5.80 6.99
N ILE A 18 2.12 -4.59 6.44
CA ILE A 18 1.66 -3.38 7.13
C ILE A 18 0.47 -2.77 6.37
N ASP A 19 -0.38 -1.97 7.01
CA ASP A 19 -1.34 -1.09 6.31
C ASP A 19 -0.93 0.39 6.30
N HIS A 20 -1.78 1.25 5.73
CA HIS A 20 -1.50 2.69 5.67
C HIS A 20 -1.29 3.32 7.05
N ARG A 21 -1.96 2.82 8.11
CA ARG A 21 -1.82 3.39 9.47
C ARG A 21 -0.52 2.94 10.10
N ASP A 22 -0.17 1.67 9.94
CA ASP A 22 1.12 1.13 10.37
C ASP A 22 2.27 1.87 9.67
N ALA A 23 2.09 2.24 8.40
CA ALA A 23 3.01 3.05 7.61
C ALA A 23 3.01 4.55 7.99
N GLY A 24 2.12 4.99 8.90
CA GLY A 24 2.00 6.38 9.32
C GLY A 24 1.45 7.33 8.26
N MET A 25 0.73 6.82 7.26
CA MET A 25 0.17 7.63 6.18
C MET A 25 -1.01 8.49 6.65
N ASP A 26 -1.03 9.75 6.23
CA ASP A 26 -2.19 10.62 6.33
C ASP A 26 -3.05 10.63 5.06
N ASP A 27 -4.21 11.30 5.13
CA ASP A 27 -5.15 11.42 4.00
C ASP A 27 -4.52 12.12 2.78
N ALA A 28 -3.58 13.03 2.99
CA ALA A 28 -2.92 13.76 1.90
C ALA A 28 -1.91 12.86 1.17
N GLN A 29 -1.22 11.97 1.89
CA GLN A 29 -0.36 10.95 1.30
C GLN A 29 -1.19 9.90 0.55
N LEU A 30 -2.31 9.43 1.11
CA LEU A 30 -3.22 8.52 0.41
C LEU A 30 -3.78 9.13 -0.88
N ALA A 31 -4.12 10.42 -0.86
CA ALA A 31 -4.65 11.13 -2.02
C ALA A 31 -3.68 11.16 -3.21
N ARG A 32 -2.36 11.06 -2.99
CA ARG A 32 -1.35 11.02 -4.09
C ARG A 32 -1.47 9.78 -4.96
N TYR A 33 -2.02 8.70 -4.43
CA TYR A 33 -2.13 7.42 -5.11
C TYR A 33 -3.56 7.13 -5.62
N ARG A 34 -4.53 8.02 -5.34
CA ARG A 34 -5.95 7.80 -5.64
C ARG A 34 -6.29 7.67 -7.13
N ASP A 35 -5.41 8.13 -8.01
CA ASP A 35 -5.56 7.98 -9.47
C ASP A 35 -5.17 6.57 -9.96
N LEU A 36 -4.54 5.76 -9.11
CA LEU A 36 -4.15 4.38 -9.40
C LEU A 36 -5.19 3.40 -8.85
N SER A 37 -5.21 2.19 -9.42
CA SER A 37 -5.91 1.08 -8.76
C SER A 37 -5.26 0.80 -7.40
N PRO A 38 -6.00 0.29 -6.40
CA PRO A 38 -5.43 0.00 -5.08
C PRO A 38 -4.20 -0.93 -5.10
N GLU A 39 -4.14 -1.86 -6.07
CA GLU A 39 -2.98 -2.75 -6.23
C GLU A 39 -1.76 -2.02 -6.78
N GLU A 40 -1.93 -1.22 -7.84
CA GLU A 40 -0.86 -0.39 -8.41
C GLU A 40 -0.36 0.61 -7.39
N ALA A 41 -1.27 1.28 -6.67
CA ALA A 41 -0.94 2.18 -5.57
C ALA A 41 -0.06 1.52 -4.51
N ALA A 42 -0.39 0.31 -4.06
CA ALA A 42 0.43 -0.41 -3.06
C ALA A 42 1.81 -0.80 -3.61
N LYS A 43 1.91 -1.14 -4.91
CA LYS A 43 3.22 -1.40 -5.55
C LYS A 43 4.06 -0.13 -5.63
N THR A 44 3.49 0.95 -6.16
CA THR A 44 4.16 2.26 -6.27
C THR A 44 4.57 2.79 -4.90
N PHE A 45 3.72 2.68 -3.88
CA PHE A 45 4.09 3.06 -2.51
C PHE A 45 5.31 2.27 -2.00
N GLY A 46 5.35 0.96 -2.21
CA GLY A 46 6.53 0.18 -1.81
C GLY A 46 7.80 0.55 -2.57
N GLU A 47 7.69 0.96 -3.84
CA GLU A 47 8.81 1.46 -4.64
C GLU A 47 9.27 2.85 -4.18
N ASP A 48 8.35 3.76 -3.89
CA ASP A 48 8.64 5.13 -3.43
C ASP A 48 9.34 5.16 -2.06
N TYR A 49 9.07 4.16 -1.20
CA TYR A 49 9.58 4.08 0.17
C TYR A 49 10.52 2.88 0.40
N ASP A 50 11.01 2.26 -0.68
CA ASP A 50 11.95 1.13 -0.65
C ASP A 50 11.55 -0.01 0.32
N LEU A 51 10.28 -0.41 0.29
CA LEU A 51 9.75 -1.44 1.18
C LEU A 51 10.10 -2.86 0.71
N ASP A 52 10.56 -3.69 1.65
CA ASP A 52 10.84 -5.10 1.41
C ASP A 52 9.57 -5.89 1.10
N ARG A 53 9.55 -6.55 -0.06
CA ARG A 53 8.47 -7.44 -0.48
C ARG A 53 8.51 -8.74 0.32
N ILE A 54 7.52 -8.93 1.20
CA ILE A 54 7.37 -10.19 1.95
C ILE A 54 6.68 -11.27 1.10
N ASP A 55 5.88 -10.87 0.12
CA ASP A 55 5.16 -11.79 -0.77
C ASP A 55 6.09 -12.53 -1.75
N ARG A 56 7.30 -12.01 -1.97
CA ARG A 56 8.31 -12.61 -2.84
C ARG A 56 9.32 -13.49 -2.10
N ARG A 57 9.31 -13.50 -0.76
CA ARG A 57 10.37 -14.10 0.07
C ARG A 57 10.28 -15.64 0.20
N PHE A 58 9.31 -16.29 -0.44
CA PHE A 58 9.08 -17.74 -0.38
C PHE A 58 9.30 -18.46 -1.74
N TRP A 59 10.43 -18.22 -2.41
CA TRP A 59 10.86 -18.98 -3.59
C TRP A 59 12.23 -19.60 -3.35
#